data_AF-A0A3B0B6N0-F1
#
_entry.id   AF-A0A3B0B6N0-F1
#
_cell.length_a   1.000
_cell.length_b   1.000
_cell.length_c   1.000
_cell.angle_alpha   90.00
_cell.angle_beta   90.00
_cell.angle_gamma   90.00
#
_symmetry.space_group_name_H-M   'P 1'
#
loop_
_entity.id
_entity.type
_entity.pdbx_description
1 polymer ?
#
loop_
_entity_poly.entity_id
_entity_poly.type
_entity_poly.pdbx_seq_one_letter_code
_entity_poly.pdbx_strand_id
1 'polypeptide(L)'
;MLELGKLLAAELEQTDTLGRWIAHYLAERLTSLEQKAGPERSTAEAEVADLILRLWSLRRQLPGSRLPLAEVDEVEAAIARLTPGRRPWAYFGAFAADTEPSTEETETSTTLKAALLIDRLAGDLVHGLIGRAAALAEEDGAAWTKQAEKIGDGALRTLRRIRFADNGSEDDVESPDWNSEVTRRATALSSVVSTLVTALEAEGSELPGESGG
;
A
#
# COMPACT_ATOMS: atom_id res chain seq x y z
N MET A 1 23.40 5.59 6.29
CA MET A 1 23.25 7.05 6.05
C MET A 1 24.06 7.50 4.86
N LEU A 2 25.39 7.33 4.84
CA LEU A 2 26.21 7.76 3.68
C LEU A 2 25.79 7.11 2.35
N GLU A 3 25.46 5.81 2.36
CA GLU A 3 24.94 5.13 1.16
C GLU A 3 23.60 5.70 0.67
N LEU A 4 22.73 6.17 1.58
CA LEU A 4 21.50 6.87 1.19
C LEU A 4 21.82 8.19 0.50
N GLY A 5 22.81 8.92 1.03
CA GLY A 5 23.31 10.15 0.41
C GLY A 5 23.88 9.91 -0.98
N LYS A 6 24.64 8.82 -1.18
CA LYS A 6 25.17 8.45 -2.50
C LYS A 6 24.06 8.12 -3.50
N LEU A 7 23.04 7.36 -3.08
CA LEU A 7 21.88 7.07 -3.92
C LEU A 7 21.13 8.36 -4.30
N LEU A 8 20.88 9.26 -3.33
CA LEU A 8 20.25 10.55 -3.58
C LEU A 8 21.05 11.41 -4.57
N ALA A 9 22.37 11.50 -4.39
CA ALA A 9 23.23 12.24 -5.30
C ALA A 9 23.19 11.66 -6.72
N ALA A 10 23.25 10.34 -6.86
CA ALA A 10 23.21 9.67 -8.17
C ALA A 10 21.88 9.92 -8.91
N GLU A 11 20.75 9.87 -8.20
CA GLU A 11 19.44 10.14 -8.80
C GLU A 11 19.30 11.61 -9.20
N LEU A 12 19.65 12.54 -8.29
CA LEU A 12 19.53 13.97 -8.52
C LEU A 12 20.45 14.49 -9.63
N GLU A 13 21.60 13.85 -9.86
CA GLU A 13 22.50 14.17 -10.97
C GLU A 13 21.81 14.04 -12.34
N GLN A 14 20.79 13.17 -12.46
CA GLN A 14 20.08 12.91 -13.72
C GLN A 14 18.88 13.85 -13.94
N THR A 15 18.81 14.95 -13.20
CA THR A 15 17.61 15.82 -13.17
C THR A 15 17.90 17.24 -13.68
N ASP A 16 17.07 18.21 -13.29
CA ASP A 16 17.22 19.59 -13.73
C ASP A 16 18.46 20.28 -13.14
N THR A 17 18.64 21.57 -13.44
CA THR A 17 19.80 22.33 -12.97
C THR A 17 19.87 22.37 -11.44
N LEU A 18 18.72 22.46 -10.77
CA LEU A 18 18.68 22.50 -9.30
C LEU A 18 19.06 21.16 -8.70
N GLY A 19 18.51 20.05 -9.21
CA GLY A 19 18.85 18.73 -8.70
C GLY A 19 20.32 18.39 -8.89
N ARG A 20 20.92 18.75 -10.04
CA ARG A 20 22.38 18.62 -10.26
C ARG A 20 23.21 19.43 -9.25
N TRP A 21 22.77 20.64 -8.88
CA TRP A 21 23.46 21.42 -7.84
C TRP A 21 23.37 20.75 -6.47
N ILE A 22 22.21 20.20 -6.12
CA ILE A 22 22.03 19.46 -4.87
C ILE A 22 22.90 18.19 -4.89
N ALA A 23 22.97 17.48 -6.01
CA ALA A 23 23.80 16.29 -6.19
C ALA A 23 25.29 16.60 -5.98
N HIS A 24 25.80 17.64 -6.65
CA HIS A 24 27.19 18.08 -6.49
C HIS A 24 27.50 18.53 -5.06
N TYR A 25 26.63 19.32 -4.45
CA TYR A 25 26.81 19.75 -3.07
C TYR A 25 26.84 18.56 -2.11
N LEU A 26 25.92 17.59 -2.28
CA LEU A 26 25.90 16.39 -1.45
C LEU A 26 27.16 15.54 -1.65
N ALA A 27 27.62 15.37 -2.90
CA ALA A 27 28.85 14.65 -3.23
C ALA A 27 30.09 15.32 -2.60
N GLU A 28 30.21 16.64 -2.70
CA GLU A 28 31.30 17.41 -2.09
C GLU A 28 31.34 17.22 -0.56
N ARG A 29 30.17 17.29 0.09
CA ARG A 29 30.05 17.08 1.54
C ARG A 29 30.44 15.66 1.95
N LEU A 30 30.07 14.64 1.15
CA LEU A 30 30.46 13.25 1.37
C LEU A 30 31.98 13.05 1.22
N THR A 31 32.58 13.59 0.15
CA THR A 31 34.03 13.49 -0.08
C THR A 31 34.83 14.24 0.98
N SER A 32 34.38 15.42 1.39
CA SER A 32 35.03 16.18 2.48
C SER A 32 35.01 15.40 3.79
N LEU A 33 33.92 14.71 4.09
CA LEU A 33 33.80 13.86 5.27
C LEU A 33 34.80 12.69 5.23
N GLU A 34 34.97 12.04 4.07
CA GLU A 34 35.91 10.93 3.92
C GLU A 34 37.36 11.32 4.25
N GLN A 35 37.73 12.58 3.98
CA GLN A 35 39.07 13.13 4.22
C GLN A 35 39.32 13.58 5.66
N LYS A 36 38.27 13.71 6.49
CA LYS A 36 38.39 14.16 7.89
C LYS A 36 38.66 13.01 8.85
N ALA A 37 39.40 13.30 9.92
CA ALA A 37 39.73 12.35 10.99
C ALA A 37 39.52 12.98 12.38
N GLY A 38 39.39 12.14 13.41
CA GLY A 38 39.27 12.58 14.80
C GLY A 38 37.98 13.36 15.08
N PRO A 39 37.99 14.33 16.01
CA PRO A 39 36.77 15.02 16.46
C PRO A 39 36.08 15.83 15.35
N GLU A 40 36.84 16.38 14.40
CA GLU A 40 36.29 17.11 13.24
C GLU A 40 35.46 16.21 12.32
N ARG A 41 35.80 14.92 12.26
CA ARG A 41 35.03 13.94 11.52
C ARG A 41 33.65 13.74 12.13
N SER A 42 33.57 13.58 13.45
CA SER A 42 32.29 13.34 14.13
C SER A 42 31.28 14.49 13.92
N THR A 43 31.74 15.74 14.01
CA THR A 43 30.91 16.91 13.70
C THR A 43 30.46 16.91 12.24
N ALA A 44 31.38 16.64 11.31
CA ALA A 44 31.05 16.57 9.88
C ALA A 44 30.08 15.42 9.56
N GLU A 45 30.18 14.28 10.24
CA GLU A 45 29.25 13.15 10.10
C GLU A 45 27.84 13.55 10.51
N ALA A 46 27.69 14.27 11.62
CA ALA A 46 26.39 14.76 12.08
C ALA A 46 25.77 15.77 11.10
N GLU A 47 26.56 16.69 10.55
CA GLU A 47 26.10 17.66 9.54
C GLU A 47 25.66 16.97 8.24
N VAL A 48 26.44 16.01 7.76
CA VAL A 48 26.11 15.24 6.55
C VAL A 48 24.87 14.38 6.78
N ALA A 49 24.76 13.76 7.95
CA ALA A 49 23.58 13.01 8.38
C ALA A 49 22.31 13.88 8.36
N ASP A 50 22.35 15.06 8.97
CA ASP A 50 21.22 15.99 9.00
C ASP A 50 20.81 16.42 7.59
N LEU A 51 21.79 16.74 6.73
CA LEU A 51 21.54 17.09 5.33
C LEU A 51 20.82 15.96 4.59
N ILE A 52 21.30 14.72 4.72
CA ILE A 52 20.69 13.55 4.07
C ILE A 52 19.26 13.34 4.57
N LEU A 53 19.00 13.46 5.88
CA LEU A 53 17.66 13.30 6.45
C LEU A 53 16.70 14.39 5.98
N ARG A 54 17.16 15.64 5.88
CA ARG A 54 16.36 16.75 5.32
C ARG A 54 15.99 16.49 3.87
N LEU A 55 16.96 16.12 3.04
CA LEU A 55 16.71 15.77 1.63
C LEU A 55 15.75 14.58 1.52
N TRP A 56 15.93 13.56 2.34
CA TRP A 56 15.06 12.40 2.39
C TRP A 56 13.62 12.77 2.77
N SER A 57 13.42 13.69 3.74
CA SER A 57 12.10 14.16 4.13
C SER A 57 11.36 14.89 2.98
N LEU A 58 12.11 15.44 2.03
CA LEU A 58 11.60 16.11 0.84
C LEU A 58 11.54 15.21 -0.39
N ARG A 59 11.80 13.90 -0.26
CA ARG A 59 11.96 12.97 -1.41
C ARG A 59 10.83 13.05 -2.45
N ARG A 60 9.59 13.28 -2.01
CA ARG A 60 8.39 13.36 -2.87
C ARG A 60 8.31 14.65 -3.70
N GLN A 61 9.11 15.64 -3.36
CA GLN A 61 9.16 16.97 -3.98
C GLN A 61 10.47 17.19 -4.73
N LEU A 62 11.38 16.20 -4.72
CA LEU A 62 12.64 16.32 -5.43
C LEU A 62 12.39 16.40 -6.94
N PRO A 63 13.22 17.15 -7.68
CA PRO A 63 13.15 17.12 -9.13
C PRO A 63 13.52 15.72 -9.62
N GLY A 64 12.89 15.26 -10.71
CA GLY A 64 13.20 13.99 -11.36
C GLY A 64 11.97 13.20 -11.78
N SER A 65 12.16 12.29 -12.74
CA SER A 65 11.11 11.38 -13.21
C SER A 65 11.00 10.11 -12.35
N ARG A 66 11.98 9.85 -11.49
CA ARG A 66 12.04 8.68 -10.60
C ARG A 66 12.28 9.14 -9.17
N LEU A 67 11.19 9.44 -8.47
CA LEU A 67 11.26 9.80 -7.06
C LEU A 67 11.62 8.56 -6.23
N PRO A 68 12.51 8.67 -5.23
CA PRO A 68 12.79 7.56 -4.33
C PRO A 68 11.51 7.05 -3.68
N LEU A 69 11.28 5.73 -3.76
CA LEU A 69 10.10 5.06 -3.18
C LEU A 69 8.74 5.59 -3.68
N ALA A 70 8.66 6.11 -4.91
CA ALA A 70 7.41 6.63 -5.47
C ALA A 70 6.24 5.63 -5.38
N GLU A 71 6.45 4.39 -5.80
CA GLU A 71 5.42 3.35 -5.78
C GLU A 71 5.01 2.97 -4.35
N VAL A 72 5.97 2.94 -3.42
CA VAL A 72 5.71 2.74 -1.98
C VAL A 72 4.85 3.88 -1.41
N ASP A 73 5.12 5.12 -1.79
CA ASP A 73 4.34 6.30 -1.38
C ASP A 73 2.92 6.26 -1.98
N GLU A 74 2.76 5.83 -3.24
CA GLU A 74 1.44 5.65 -3.89
C GLU A 74 0.60 4.58 -3.20
N VAL A 75 1.22 3.44 -2.87
CA VAL A 75 0.55 2.34 -2.20
C VAL A 75 0.19 2.71 -0.76
N GLU A 76 1.06 3.42 -0.02
CA GLU A 76 0.72 3.97 1.30
C GLU A 76 -0.51 4.88 1.23
N ALA A 77 -0.57 5.77 0.23
CA ALA A 77 -1.71 6.67 0.04
C ALA A 77 -3.01 5.92 -0.28
N ALA A 78 -2.93 4.87 -1.12
CA ALA A 78 -4.07 4.02 -1.45
C ALA A 78 -4.61 3.32 -0.19
N ILE A 79 -3.73 2.79 0.65
CA ILE A 79 -4.09 2.15 1.92
C ILE A 79 -4.74 3.15 2.87
N ALA A 80 -4.17 4.34 3.05
CA ALA A 80 -4.73 5.34 3.95
C ALA A 80 -6.20 5.67 3.60
N ARG A 81 -6.56 5.59 2.32
CA ARG A 81 -7.93 5.78 1.82
C ARG A 81 -8.84 4.56 2.02
N LEU A 82 -8.29 3.36 2.10
CA LEU A 82 -9.01 2.11 2.33
C LEU A 82 -9.22 1.77 3.81
N THR A 83 -8.69 2.60 4.71
CA THR A 83 -8.83 2.41 6.16
C THR A 83 -10.20 2.83 6.77
N PRO A 84 -11.31 3.16 6.06
CA PRO A 84 -12.61 3.19 6.73
C PRO A 84 -13.07 1.76 7.02
N GLY A 85 -12.87 1.34 8.28
CA GLY A 85 -13.60 0.33 9.07
C GLY A 85 -14.23 -0.88 8.35
N ARG A 86 -13.87 -2.08 8.82
CA ARG A 86 -14.50 -3.37 8.48
C ARG A 86 -15.93 -3.55 9.03
N ARG A 87 -16.78 -2.53 8.90
CA ARG A 87 -18.21 -2.64 9.25
C ARG A 87 -18.98 -3.28 8.09
N PRO A 88 -20.13 -3.92 8.34
CA PRO A 88 -21.05 -4.32 7.27
C PRO A 88 -21.31 -3.14 6.33
N TRP A 89 -21.39 -3.41 5.02
CA TRP A 89 -21.69 -2.41 3.98
C TRP A 89 -20.68 -1.27 3.80
N ALA A 90 -19.56 -1.30 4.52
CA ALA A 90 -18.65 -0.17 4.60
C ALA A 90 -17.75 -0.03 3.37
N TYR A 91 -17.53 -1.10 2.60
CA TYR A 91 -16.55 -1.06 1.51
C TYR A 91 -17.03 -0.20 0.35
N PHE A 92 -18.24 -0.45 -0.15
CA PHE A 92 -18.90 0.42 -1.13
C PHE A 92 -19.74 1.52 -0.48
N GLY A 93 -20.02 1.44 0.83
CA GLY A 93 -20.87 2.40 1.52
C GLY A 93 -22.30 2.40 0.98
N ALA A 94 -22.85 1.20 0.76
CA ALA A 94 -24.14 1.03 0.07
C ALA A 94 -25.32 1.67 0.81
N PHE A 95 -25.19 1.88 2.11
CA PHE A 95 -26.20 2.49 2.98
C PHE A 95 -25.59 3.60 3.82
N ALA A 96 -26.40 4.59 4.21
CA ALA A 96 -26.00 5.51 5.28
C ALA A 96 -26.10 4.80 6.63
N ALA A 97 -25.33 5.24 7.63
CA ALA A 97 -25.19 4.55 8.92
C ALA A 97 -26.51 4.31 9.69
N ASP A 98 -27.56 5.08 9.40
CA ASP A 98 -28.89 5.00 9.99
C ASP A 98 -29.91 4.21 9.13
N THR A 99 -29.51 3.78 7.93
CA THR A 99 -30.35 3.06 6.96
C THR A 99 -29.79 1.70 6.58
N GLU A 100 -28.73 1.25 7.26
CA GLU A 100 -28.18 -0.09 7.10
C GLU A 100 -29.23 -1.14 7.49
N PRO A 101 -29.42 -2.18 6.65
CA PRO A 101 -30.26 -3.32 7.01
C PRO A 101 -29.78 -3.95 8.31
N SER A 102 -30.73 -4.28 9.19
CA SER A 102 -30.43 -5.04 10.40
C SER A 102 -29.92 -6.44 10.07
N THR A 103 -29.31 -7.10 11.06
CA THR A 103 -28.85 -8.49 10.90
C THR A 103 -30.00 -9.43 10.55
N GLU A 104 -31.18 -9.25 11.12
CA GLU A 104 -32.37 -10.08 10.85
C GLU A 104 -32.90 -9.90 9.42
N GLU A 105 -32.97 -8.66 8.93
CA GLU A 105 -33.37 -8.36 7.54
C GLU A 105 -32.37 -8.93 6.54
N THR A 106 -31.08 -8.83 6.87
CA THR A 106 -30.03 -9.45 6.06
C THR A 106 -30.15 -10.97 6.11
N GLU A 107 -30.49 -11.57 7.26
CA GLU A 107 -30.60 -13.02 7.40
C GLU A 107 -31.81 -13.63 6.69
N THR A 108 -32.87 -12.86 6.48
CA THR A 108 -34.10 -13.31 5.83
C THR A 108 -34.07 -13.14 4.32
N SER A 109 -33.30 -12.19 3.79
CA SER A 109 -33.16 -11.96 2.35
C SER A 109 -31.89 -12.57 1.77
N THR A 110 -32.05 -13.55 0.87
CA THR A 110 -30.94 -14.16 0.10
C THR A 110 -30.16 -13.12 -0.71
N THR A 111 -30.85 -12.15 -1.30
CA THR A 111 -30.26 -11.05 -2.07
C THR A 111 -29.43 -10.11 -1.20
N LEU A 112 -29.91 -9.75 0.00
CA LEU A 112 -29.14 -8.92 0.93
C LEU A 112 -27.91 -9.66 1.46
N LYS A 113 -28.01 -10.97 1.78
CA LYS A 113 -26.83 -11.79 2.13
C LYS A 113 -25.79 -11.77 1.02
N ALA A 114 -26.22 -11.97 -0.23
CA ALA A 114 -25.32 -11.98 -1.37
C ALA A 114 -24.62 -10.62 -1.54
N ALA A 115 -25.38 -9.52 -1.44
CA ALA A 115 -24.82 -8.16 -1.52
C ALA A 115 -23.78 -7.89 -0.41
N LEU A 116 -24.07 -8.26 0.84
CA LEU A 116 -23.13 -8.09 1.96
C LEU A 116 -21.85 -8.93 1.77
N LEU A 117 -22.00 -10.18 1.31
CA LEU A 117 -20.86 -11.05 1.05
C LEU A 117 -19.99 -10.52 -0.09
N ILE A 118 -20.60 -9.99 -1.16
CA ILE A 118 -19.87 -9.39 -2.28
C ILE A 118 -19.14 -8.12 -1.85
N ASP A 119 -19.79 -7.21 -1.11
CA ASP A 119 -19.16 -5.99 -0.57
C ASP A 119 -17.91 -6.33 0.24
N ARG A 120 -18.03 -7.29 1.16
CA ARG A 120 -16.91 -7.75 2.00
C ARG A 120 -15.80 -8.40 1.19
N LEU A 121 -16.13 -9.36 0.32
CA LEU A 121 -15.13 -10.10 -0.48
C LEU A 121 -14.41 -9.20 -1.49
N ALA A 122 -15.13 -8.24 -2.10
CA ALA A 122 -14.53 -7.24 -2.97
C ALA A 122 -13.56 -6.34 -2.18
N GLY A 123 -13.96 -5.92 -0.98
CA GLY A 123 -13.09 -5.17 -0.08
C GLY A 123 -11.83 -5.93 0.29
N ASP A 124 -11.97 -7.17 0.78
CA ASP A 124 -10.84 -8.02 1.13
C ASP A 124 -9.92 -8.25 -0.09
N LEU A 125 -10.48 -8.44 -1.29
CA LEU A 125 -9.70 -8.63 -2.51
C LEU A 125 -8.87 -7.39 -2.88
N VAL A 126 -9.47 -6.20 -2.83
CA VAL A 126 -8.76 -4.94 -3.12
C VAL A 126 -7.65 -4.69 -2.10
N HIS A 127 -7.91 -4.96 -0.82
CA HIS A 127 -6.87 -4.88 0.22
C HIS A 127 -5.70 -5.85 -0.07
N GLY A 128 -6.00 -7.09 -0.46
CA GLY A 128 -4.98 -8.08 -0.80
C GLY A 128 -4.15 -7.69 -2.03
N LEU A 129 -4.79 -7.14 -3.07
CA LEU A 129 -4.12 -6.66 -4.27
C LEU A 129 -3.19 -5.47 -3.99
N ILE A 130 -3.60 -4.58 -3.09
CA ILE A 130 -2.78 -3.44 -2.67
C ILE A 130 -1.64 -3.88 -1.76
N GLY A 131 -1.86 -4.88 -0.89
CA GLY A 131 -0.78 -5.53 -0.14
C GLY A 131 0.25 -6.19 -1.06
N ARG A 132 -0.21 -6.83 -2.15
CA ARG A 132 0.69 -7.36 -3.19
C ARG A 132 1.44 -6.26 -3.93
N ALA A 133 0.77 -5.17 -4.31
CA ALA A 133 1.41 -4.02 -4.95
C ALA A 133 2.50 -3.41 -4.04
N ALA A 134 2.25 -3.34 -2.72
CA ALA A 134 3.24 -2.91 -1.74
C ALA A 134 4.50 -3.80 -1.76
N ALA A 135 4.31 -5.12 -1.82
CA ALA A 135 5.43 -6.07 -1.85
C ALA A 135 6.28 -5.91 -3.11
N LEU A 136 5.64 -5.72 -4.28
CA LEU A 136 6.33 -5.47 -5.55
C LEU A 136 7.09 -4.14 -5.53
N ALA A 137 6.45 -3.07 -5.05
CA ALA A 137 7.08 -1.75 -4.93
C ALA A 137 8.33 -1.77 -4.02
N GLU A 138 8.31 -2.60 -2.96
CA GLU A 138 9.48 -2.78 -2.09
C GLU A 138 10.64 -3.53 -2.78
N GLU A 139 10.31 -4.49 -3.65
CA GLU A 139 11.27 -5.27 -4.43
C GLU A 139 11.90 -4.41 -5.55
N ASP A 140 11.08 -3.69 -6.32
CA ASP A 140 11.55 -2.80 -7.39
C ASP A 140 12.42 -1.66 -6.83
N GLY A 141 12.08 -1.19 -5.61
CA GLY A 141 12.82 -0.19 -4.85
C GLY A 141 13.92 -0.74 -3.93
N ALA A 142 14.39 -1.98 -4.08
CA ALA A 142 15.21 -2.69 -3.07
C ALA A 142 16.41 -1.89 -2.51
N ALA A 143 17.10 -1.13 -3.36
CA ALA A 143 18.24 -0.31 -2.93
C ALA A 143 17.80 0.83 -1.98
N TRP A 144 16.67 1.46 -2.28
CA TRP A 144 16.07 2.52 -1.47
C TRP A 144 15.44 1.96 -0.20
N THR A 145 14.69 0.86 -0.28
CA THR A 145 14.01 0.26 0.87
C THR A 145 14.98 -0.13 1.97
N LYS A 146 16.11 -0.76 1.61
CA LYS A 146 17.18 -1.13 2.55
C LYS A 146 17.75 0.06 3.32
N GLN A 147 17.84 1.25 2.70
CA GLN A 147 18.38 2.42 3.38
C GLN A 147 17.30 3.18 4.17
N ALA A 148 16.10 3.26 3.61
CA ALA A 148 14.91 3.84 4.24
C ALA A 148 14.52 3.10 5.53
N GLU A 149 14.68 1.78 5.54
CA GLU A 149 14.46 0.94 6.73
C GLU A 149 15.39 1.34 7.88
N LYS A 150 16.68 1.56 7.60
CA LYS A 150 17.68 1.93 8.63
C LYS A 150 17.38 3.27 9.31
N ILE A 151 16.67 4.15 8.62
CA ILE A 151 16.28 5.47 9.15
C ILE A 151 14.83 5.47 9.68
N GLY A 152 14.15 4.33 9.65
CA GLY A 152 12.79 4.18 10.17
C GLY A 152 11.75 4.96 9.35
N ASP A 153 11.81 4.89 8.02
CA ASP A 153 10.86 5.60 7.17
C ASP A 153 9.40 5.27 7.52
N GLY A 154 8.56 6.31 7.59
CA GLY A 154 7.15 6.17 7.96
C GLY A 154 6.36 5.31 6.97
N ALA A 155 6.60 5.47 5.67
CA ALA A 155 5.84 4.78 4.63
C ALA A 155 6.04 3.27 4.69
N LEU A 156 7.29 2.83 4.81
CA LEU A 156 7.63 1.41 4.98
C LEU A 156 7.07 0.84 6.28
N ARG A 157 7.06 1.62 7.37
CA ARG A 157 6.41 1.21 8.63
C ARG A 157 4.91 1.05 8.47
N THR A 158 4.25 1.97 7.75
CA THR A 158 2.82 1.87 7.43
C THR A 158 2.57 0.58 6.66
N LEU A 159 3.26 0.36 5.53
CA LEU A 159 3.10 -0.83 4.69
C LEU A 159 3.31 -2.14 5.46
N ARG A 160 4.35 -2.23 6.28
CA ARG A 160 4.61 -3.40 7.13
C ARG A 160 3.51 -3.62 8.14
N ARG A 161 2.98 -2.56 8.77
CA ARG A 161 1.87 -2.71 9.73
C ARG A 161 0.67 -3.39 9.08
N ILE A 162 0.34 -3.07 7.83
CA ILE A 162 -0.78 -3.73 7.13
C ILE A 162 -0.45 -5.17 6.78
N ARG A 163 0.81 -5.44 6.41
CA ARG A 163 1.31 -6.79 6.19
C ARG A 163 1.13 -7.70 7.41
N PHE A 164 1.36 -7.17 8.60
CA PHE A 164 1.29 -7.92 9.87
C PHE A 164 -0.01 -7.69 10.68
N ALA A 165 -0.90 -6.79 10.26
CA ALA A 165 -2.18 -6.57 10.93
C ALA A 165 -3.23 -7.63 10.54
N ASP A 166 -3.08 -8.31 9.39
CA ASP A 166 -3.95 -9.41 8.98
C ASP A 166 -3.48 -10.78 9.52
N ASN A 167 -2.18 -10.91 9.87
CA ASN A 167 -1.56 -12.12 10.43
C ASN A 167 -0.88 -11.76 11.76
N GLY A 168 -1.49 -12.13 12.88
CA GLY A 168 -1.01 -11.73 14.21
C GLY A 168 0.49 -11.91 14.43
N SER A 169 1.11 -10.87 15.01
CA SER A 169 2.50 -10.73 15.46
C SER A 169 3.55 -10.28 14.42
N GLU A 170 4.40 -9.33 14.82
CA GLU A 170 5.54 -8.82 14.05
C GLU A 170 6.71 -9.84 13.97
N ASP A 171 6.58 -11.00 14.63
CA ASP A 171 7.63 -12.01 14.80
C ASP A 171 7.55 -13.18 13.79
N ASP A 172 6.48 -13.30 13.01
CA ASP A 172 6.39 -14.29 11.93
C ASP A 172 7.13 -13.78 10.68
N VAL A 173 8.37 -14.25 10.55
CA VAL A 173 9.35 -13.90 9.48
C VAL A 173 8.93 -14.38 8.09
N GLU A 174 7.77 -15.02 7.95
CA GLU A 174 7.30 -15.53 6.67
C GLU A 174 6.53 -14.42 5.93
N SER A 175 7.13 -13.91 4.85
CA SER A 175 6.46 -12.98 3.94
C SER A 175 5.09 -13.54 3.56
N PRO A 176 3.98 -12.81 3.81
CA PRO A 176 2.66 -13.31 3.46
C PRO A 176 2.61 -13.68 1.99
N ASP A 177 2.17 -14.90 1.69
CA ASP A 177 1.93 -15.33 0.32
C ASP A 177 0.68 -14.64 -0.22
N TRP A 178 0.85 -13.38 -0.61
CA TRP A 178 -0.22 -12.56 -1.17
C TRP A 178 -0.81 -13.17 -2.44
N ASN A 179 -0.05 -13.98 -3.18
CA ASN A 179 -0.56 -14.63 -4.38
C ASN A 179 -1.61 -15.67 -4.01
N SER A 180 -1.36 -16.54 -3.03
CA SER A 180 -2.38 -17.50 -2.59
C SER A 180 -3.56 -16.83 -1.90
N GLU A 181 -3.32 -15.77 -1.11
CA GLU A 181 -4.39 -15.02 -0.46
C GLU A 181 -5.32 -14.32 -1.47
N VAL A 182 -4.75 -13.59 -2.42
CA VAL A 182 -5.51 -12.93 -3.51
C VAL A 182 -6.26 -13.96 -4.34
N THR A 183 -5.61 -15.09 -4.66
CA THR A 183 -6.24 -16.17 -5.43
C THR A 183 -7.44 -16.74 -4.67
N ARG A 184 -7.27 -17.05 -3.37
CA ARG A 184 -8.33 -17.57 -2.51
C ARG A 184 -9.53 -16.62 -2.46
N ARG A 185 -9.28 -15.31 -2.23
CA ARG A 185 -10.33 -14.27 -2.18
C ARG A 185 -11.04 -14.12 -3.53
N ALA A 186 -10.30 -14.12 -4.64
CA ALA A 186 -10.87 -14.06 -5.98
C ALA A 186 -11.75 -15.29 -6.30
N THR A 187 -11.31 -16.49 -5.94
CA THR A 187 -12.10 -17.72 -6.09
C THR A 187 -13.38 -17.68 -5.25
N ALA A 188 -13.30 -17.23 -4.01
CA ALA A 188 -14.47 -17.08 -3.14
C ALA A 188 -15.51 -16.12 -3.74
N LEU A 189 -15.06 -14.95 -4.22
CA LEU A 189 -15.95 -13.98 -4.89
C LEU A 189 -16.60 -14.58 -6.15
N SER A 190 -15.82 -15.27 -6.98
CA SER A 190 -16.33 -15.95 -8.18
C SER A 190 -17.41 -16.99 -7.86
N SER A 191 -17.22 -17.77 -6.79
CA SER A 191 -18.19 -18.77 -6.32
C SER A 191 -19.52 -18.13 -5.85
N VAL A 192 -19.44 -17.05 -5.07
CA VAL A 192 -20.63 -16.31 -4.59
C VAL A 192 -21.41 -15.73 -5.77
N VAL A 193 -20.73 -15.08 -6.71
CA VAL A 193 -21.35 -14.52 -7.91
C VAL A 193 -22.00 -15.63 -8.76
N SER A 194 -21.32 -16.76 -8.93
CA SER A 194 -21.87 -17.90 -9.68
C SER A 194 -23.15 -18.45 -9.03
N THR A 195 -23.16 -18.56 -7.70
CA THR A 195 -24.34 -19.01 -6.94
C THR A 195 -25.50 -18.03 -7.08
N LEU A 196 -25.22 -16.72 -7.03
CA LEU A 196 -26.22 -15.69 -7.25
C LEU A 196 -26.84 -15.79 -8.65
N VAL A 197 -26.03 -15.98 -9.70
CA VAL A 197 -26.53 -16.18 -11.07
C VAL A 197 -27.49 -17.37 -11.12
N THR A 198 -27.10 -18.52 -10.55
CA THR A 198 -27.97 -19.71 -10.56
C THR A 198 -29.28 -19.51 -9.78
N ALA A 199 -29.24 -18.76 -8.68
CA ALA A 199 -30.44 -18.46 -7.89
C ALA A 199 -31.41 -17.55 -8.66
N LEU A 200 -30.89 -16.51 -9.32
CA LEU A 200 -31.69 -15.59 -10.13
C LEU A 200 -32.30 -16.28 -11.37
N GLU A 201 -31.57 -17.20 -12.00
CA GLU A 201 -32.08 -18.00 -13.12
C GLU A 201 -33.21 -18.96 -12.69
N ALA A 202 -33.12 -19.52 -11.49
CA ALA A 202 -34.15 -20.38 -10.91
C ALA A 202 -35.43 -19.57 -10.60
N GLU A 203 -35.32 -18.40 -9.97
CA GLU A 203 -36.44 -17.50 -9.70
C GLU A 203 -37.11 -17.00 -11.00
N GLY A 204 -36.32 -16.72 -12.04
CA GLY A 204 -36.84 -16.31 -13.36
C GLY A 204 -37.58 -17.42 -14.12
N SER A 205 -37.27 -18.69 -13.83
CA SER A 205 -37.94 -19.85 -14.45
C SER A 205 -39.26 -20.23 -13.74
N GLU A 206 -39.49 -19.76 -12.52
CA GLU A 206 -40.69 -20.05 -11.72
C GLU A 206 -41.87 -19.10 -12.00
N LEU A 207 -41.73 -18.08 -12.86
CA LEU A 207 -42.83 -17.22 -13.31
C LEU A 207 -43.50 -17.82 -14.57
N PRO A 208 -44.67 -18.48 -14.47
CA PRO A 208 -45.40 -18.94 -15.64
C PRO A 208 -46.18 -17.76 -16.22
N GLY A 209 -46.23 -17.66 -17.55
CA GLY A 209 -46.82 -16.53 -18.25
C GLY A 209 -48.24 -16.16 -17.81
N GLU A 210 -48.38 -14.96 -17.25
CA GLU A 210 -49.62 -14.19 -17.41
C GLU A 210 -49.69 -13.73 -18.86
N SER A 211 -50.22 -14.59 -19.74
CA SER A 211 -50.74 -14.20 -21.06
C SER A 211 -51.62 -15.31 -21.63
N GLY A 212 -52.93 -15.11 -21.52
CA GLY A 212 -53.88 -15.58 -22.54
C GLY A 212 -55.16 -16.23 -22.03
N GLY A 213 -56.26 -15.47 -22.09
CA GLY A 213 -57.61 -16.00 -22.36
C GLY A 213 -58.57 -16.03 -21.20
#